data_AF-A0A355GTL6-F1
#
_entry.id   AF-A0A355GTL6-F1
#
_cell.length_a   1.000
_cell.length_b   1.000
_cell.length_c   1.000
_cell.angle_alpha   90.00
_cell.angle_beta   90.00
_cell.angle_gamma   90.00
#
_symmetry.space_group_name_H-M   'P 1'
#
loop_
_entity.id
_entity.type
_entity.pdbx_description
1 polymer ?
#
loop_
_entity_poly.entity_id
_entity_poly.type
_entity_poly.pdbx_seq_one_letter_code
_entity_poly.pdbx_strand_id
1 'polypeptide(L)' 'DASGASGLTGAKPDIIFKPGRPGDLQALSADISRAKATLGWSPEYDLVRGLQKTIDWYRRVWS' A
#
# COMPACT_ATOMS: atom_id res chain seq x y z
N ASP A 1 3.24 5.11 -13.45
CA ASP A 1 2.58 6.35 -13.00
C ASP A 1 3.44 6.96 -11.89
N ALA A 2 3.25 8.22 -11.53
CA ALA A 2 4.04 8.86 -10.46
C ALA A 2 3.51 8.53 -9.04
N SER A 3 2.49 7.68 -8.93
CA SER A 3 1.71 7.43 -7.71
C SER A 3 2.08 6.15 -6.96
N GLY A 4 2.82 5.21 -7.58
CA GLY A 4 3.33 4.01 -6.92
C GLY A 4 4.61 4.24 -6.10
N ALA A 5 5.04 3.23 -5.34
CA ALA A 5 6.24 3.31 -4.50
C ALA A 5 7.51 3.71 -5.27
N SER A 6 7.70 3.23 -6.51
CA SER A 6 8.81 3.64 -7.38
C SER A 6 8.80 5.14 -7.70
N GLY A 7 7.62 5.72 -7.94
CA GLY A 7 7.45 7.16 -8.16
C GLY A 7 7.82 7.98 -6.92
N LEU A 8 7.35 7.56 -5.73
CA LEU A 8 7.59 8.25 -4.47
C LEU A 8 9.03 8.14 -3.96
N THR A 9 9.71 7.04 -4.29
CA THR A 9 11.13 6.83 -3.93
C THR A 9 12.10 7.42 -4.94
N GLY A 10 11.66 7.65 -6.18
CA GLY A 10 12.53 7.96 -7.33
C GLY A 10 13.30 6.74 -7.87
N ALA A 11 13.09 5.55 -7.30
CA ALA A 11 13.75 4.33 -7.71
C ALA A 11 13.17 3.79 -9.03
N LYS A 12 14.04 3.18 -9.84
CA LYS A 12 13.65 2.50 -11.10
C LYS A 12 14.14 1.05 -11.08
N PRO A 13 13.61 0.20 -10.20
CA PRO A 13 13.99 -1.21 -10.17
C PRO A 13 13.42 -1.96 -11.38
N ASP A 14 14.13 -2.98 -11.84
CA ASP A 14 13.59 -3.93 -12.80
C ASP A 14 12.49 -4.77 -12.16
N ILE A 15 11.32 -4.83 -12.79
CA ILE A 15 10.19 -5.62 -12.32
C ILE A 15 10.26 -7.01 -12.95
N ILE A 16 10.51 -8.04 -12.13
CA ILE A 16 10.60 -9.43 -12.57
C ILE A 16 9.35 -10.18 -12.12
N PHE A 17 8.54 -10.61 -13.08
CA PHE A 17 7.35 -11.43 -12.82
C PHE A 17 7.76 -12.90 -12.64
N LYS A 18 7.30 -13.51 -11.55
CA LYS A 18 7.52 -14.93 -11.22
C LYS A 18 6.17 -15.63 -11.02
N PRO A 19 6.12 -16.97 -11.09
CA PRO A 19 4.90 -17.70 -10.75
C PRO A 19 4.35 -17.28 -9.38
N GLY A 20 3.02 -17.20 -9.26
CA GLY A 20 2.35 -16.88 -8.00
C GLY A 20 2.67 -17.92 -6.92
N ARG A 21 2.55 -17.52 -5.65
CA ARG A 21 2.82 -18.44 -4.54
C ARG A 21 1.62 -19.39 -4.36
N PRO A 22 1.85 -20.69 -4.11
CA PRO A 22 0.76 -21.61 -3.80
C PRO A 22 -0.06 -21.13 -2.61
N GLY A 23 -1.38 -21.04 -2.77
CA GLY A 23 -2.31 -20.59 -1.72
C GLY A 23 -2.63 -19.08 -1.74
N ASP A 24 -1.94 -18.27 -2.55
CA ASP A 24 -2.28 -16.85 -2.68
C ASP A 24 -3.60 -16.66 -3.44
N LEU A 25 -4.47 -15.82 -2.89
CA LEU A 25 -5.62 -15.28 -3.62
C LEU A 25 -5.14 -14.14 -4.54
N GLN A 26 -5.61 -14.13 -5.79
CA GLN A 26 -5.23 -13.08 -6.76
C GLN A 26 -5.77 -11.70 -6.37
N ALA A 27 -6.94 -11.65 -5.74
CA ALA A 27 -7.54 -10.41 -5.26
C ALA A 27 -8.37 -10.69 -4.00
N LEU A 28 -8.26 -9.79 -3.03
CA LEU A 28 -9.05 -9.81 -1.80
C LEU A 28 -9.40 -8.37 -1.44
N SER A 29 -10.68 -8.12 -1.15
CA SER A 29 -11.18 -6.82 -0.70
C SER A 29 -12.16 -7.04 0.44
N ALA A 30 -12.06 -6.21 1.49
CA ALA A 30 -12.95 -6.27 2.64
C ALA A 30 -14.14 -5.32 2.47
N ASP A 31 -15.35 -5.80 2.72
CA ASP A 31 -16.49 -4.92 2.93
C ASP A 31 -16.38 -4.27 4.33
N ILE A 32 -16.26 -2.94 4.33
CA ILE A 32 -16.11 -2.12 5.54
C ILE A 32 -17.43 -1.52 6.02
N SER A 33 -18.57 -1.90 5.43
CA SER A 33 -19.91 -1.41 5.77
C SER A 33 -20.22 -1.50 7.26
N ARG A 34 -19.89 -2.64 7.89
CA ARG A 34 -20.12 -2.86 9.32
C ARG A 34 -19.27 -1.94 10.21
N ALA A 35 -18.00 -1.74 9.88
CA ALA A 35 -17.13 -0.83 10.64
C ALA A 35 -17.61 0.61 10.55
N LYS A 36 -18.06 1.04 9.36
CA LYS A 36 -18.69 2.35 9.16
C LYS A 36 -19.95 2.51 10.01
N ALA A 37 -20.86 1.53 9.97
CA ALA A 37 -22.15 1.62 10.63
C ALA A 37 -22.05 1.52 12.17
N THR A 38 -21.20 0.62 12.68
CA THR A 38 -21.13 0.34 14.13
C THR A 38 -20.15 1.25 14.86
N LEU A 39 -19.06 1.65 14.21
CA LEU A 39 -17.98 2.42 14.86
C LEU A 39 -17.88 3.87 14.35
N GLY A 40 -18.66 4.24 13.32
CA GLY A 40 -18.46 5.51 12.62
C GLY A 40 -17.11 5.59 11.90
N TRP A 41 -16.43 4.47 11.71
CA TRP A 41 -15.07 4.43 11.20
C TRP A 41 -15.02 4.66 9.69
N SER A 42 -14.04 5.42 9.22
CA SER A 42 -13.70 5.55 7.80
C SER A 42 -12.18 5.64 7.60
N PRO A 43 -11.65 5.21 6.45
CA PRO A 43 -10.21 5.28 6.19
C PRO A 43 -9.75 6.74 6.11
N GLU A 44 -8.74 7.09 6.90
CA GLU A 44 -8.16 8.45 6.94
C GLU A 44 -7.05 8.68 5.90
N TYR A 45 -6.59 7.60 5.26
CA TYR A 45 -5.47 7.62 4.33
C TYR A 45 -5.87 6.92 3.04
N ASP A 46 -5.58 7.57 1.91
CA ASP A 46 -5.47 6.87 0.64
C ASP A 46 -4.12 6.14 0.52
N LEU A 47 -3.97 5.37 -0.56
CA LEU A 47 -2.77 4.59 -0.82
C LEU A 47 -1.51 5.46 -0.91
N VAL A 48 -1.57 6.58 -1.62
CA VAL A 48 -0.41 7.44 -1.89
C VAL A 48 0.07 8.09 -0.59
N ARG A 49 -0.86 8.65 0.19
CA ARG A 49 -0.58 9.28 1.49
C ARG A 49 -0.01 8.28 2.49
N GLY A 50 -0.55 7.06 2.52
CA GLY A 50 -0.04 5.98 3.36
C GLY A 50 1.38 5.54 2.97
N LEU A 51 1.63 5.36 1.66
CA LEU A 51 2.96 5.01 1.15
C LEU A 51 3.99 6.09 1.44
N GLN A 52 3.66 7.38 1.24
CA GLN A 52 4.57 8.49 1.52
C GLN A 52 5.01 8.49 2.99
N LYS A 53 4.06 8.37 3.93
CA LYS A 53 4.37 8.29 5.36
C LYS A 53 5.31 7.13 5.70
N THR A 54 5.11 6.00 5.04
CA THR A 54 5.92 4.79 5.25
C THR A 54 7.35 5.02 4.76
N ILE A 55 7.51 5.55 3.55
CA ILE A 55 8.81 5.88 2.97
C ILE A 55 9.57 6.90 3.83
N ASP A 56 8.90 7.95 4.30
CA ASP A 56 9.51 8.99 5.14
C ASP A 56 9.96 8.45 6.50
N TRP A 57 9.23 7.49 7.05
CA TRP A 57 9.63 6.79 8.26
C TRP A 57 10.88 5.92 8.00
N TYR A 58 10.87 5.12 6.94
CA TYR A 58 12.01 4.25 6.57
C TYR A 58 13.28 5.06 6.33
N ARG A 59 13.19 6.19 5.62
CA ARG A 59 14.31 7.10 5.41
C ARG A 59 14.87 7.59 6.74
N ARG A 60 14.03 8.05 7.66
CA ARG A 60 14.49 8.55 8.97
C ARG A 60 15.15 7.50 9.86
N VAL A 61 14.72 6.25 9.74
CA VAL A 61 15.16 5.20 10.64
C VAL A 61 16.47 4.58 10.18
N TRP A 62 16.67 4.40 8.85
CA TRP A 62 17.87 3.77 8.27
C TRP A 62 18.83 4.70 7.51
N SER A 63 18.65 6.03 7.57
CA SER A 63 19.71 6.99 7.18
C SER A 63 20.47 7.49 8.40
#